data_AF-A0A8S2P971-F1
#
_entry.id   AF-A0A8S2P971-F1
#
_cell.length_a   1.000
_cell.length_b   1.000
_cell.length_c   1.000
_cell.angle_alpha   90.00
_cell.angle_beta   90.00
_cell.angle_gamma   90.00
#
_symmetry.space_group_name_H-M   'P 1'
#
loop_
_entity.id
_entity.type
_entity.pdbx_description
1 polymer ?
#
loop_
_entity_poly.entity_id
_entity_poly.type
_entity_poly.pdbx_seq_one_letter_code
_entity_poly.pdbx_strand_id
1 'polypeptide(L)'
;DEYDSEEVVLAVRQELAPALRALMEHGLYETNYSTSLVAWGCFATRAGGLLHTNDTMHIWKLFLRYYGMKHGNDFANSPARKLSQSFSLEVVGGKPITLKQCLLSAIDTIVKLHEKHNKPMDSCFKAFICLALNEKKLVSFLRVLIKTIPLIENYYQSWSYTKTTGFNDALHSLDRLSTIDFRLPVNISVRRFMNINDLFG
;
A
#
# COMPACT_ATOMS: atom_id res chain seq x y z
N ASP A 1 0.61 26.01 -12.81
CA ASP A 1 0.59 24.52 -12.84
C ASP A 1 1.22 23.95 -11.59
N GLU A 2 0.64 24.32 -10.46
CA GLU A 2 1.08 23.95 -9.13
C GLU A 2 0.14 22.83 -8.62
N TYR A 3 0.57 22.08 -7.60
CA TYR A 3 -0.20 20.96 -7.04
C TYR A 3 -1.66 21.35 -6.70
N ASP A 4 -2.52 20.34 -6.50
CA ASP A 4 -3.84 20.58 -5.93
C ASP A 4 -3.73 21.39 -4.63
N SER A 5 -4.80 22.14 -4.32
CA SER A 5 -4.88 22.95 -3.10
C SER A 5 -4.47 22.16 -1.86
N GLU A 6 -3.88 22.85 -0.89
CA GLU A 6 -3.45 22.24 0.38
C GLU A 6 -4.59 21.49 1.07
N GLU A 7 -5.81 22.02 1.03
CA GLU A 7 -7.01 21.38 1.57
C GLU A 7 -7.25 19.98 0.96
N VAL A 8 -7.12 19.83 -0.36
CA VAL A 8 -7.27 18.54 -1.05
C VAL A 8 -6.14 17.59 -0.64
N VAL A 9 -4.91 18.09 -0.54
CA VAL A 9 -3.76 17.29 -0.10
C VAL A 9 -3.96 16.78 1.33
N LEU A 10 -4.46 17.64 2.23
CA LEU A 10 -4.75 17.28 3.62
C LEU A 10 -5.90 16.29 3.70
N ALA A 11 -7.01 16.51 2.98
CA ALA A 11 -8.14 15.57 2.93
C ALA A 11 -7.70 14.18 2.48
N VAL A 12 -6.86 14.08 1.45
CA VAL A 12 -6.34 12.78 1.00
C VAL A 12 -5.43 12.14 2.04
N ARG A 13 -4.48 12.90 2.59
CA ARG A 13 -3.41 12.33 3.43
C ARG A 13 -3.81 12.12 4.89
N GLN A 14 -4.72 12.93 5.41
CA GLN A 14 -5.14 12.92 6.82
C GLN A 14 -6.51 12.27 7.03
N GLU A 15 -7.36 12.17 6.01
CA GLU A 15 -8.68 11.55 6.14
C GLU A 15 -8.79 10.28 5.30
N LEU A 16 -8.68 10.40 3.97
CA LEU A 16 -8.89 9.28 3.05
C LEU A 16 -7.90 8.13 3.29
N ALA A 17 -6.61 8.43 3.33
CA ALA A 17 -5.59 7.39 3.50
C ALA A 17 -5.71 6.68 4.87
N PRO A 18 -5.87 7.36 6.01
CA PRO A 18 -6.14 6.68 7.28
C PRO A 18 -7.44 5.87 7.30
N ALA A 19 -8.52 6.34 6.68
CA ALA A 19 -9.77 5.60 6.58
C ALA A 19 -9.60 4.30 5.77
N LEU A 20 -8.95 4.39 4.60
CA LEU A 20 -8.64 3.21 3.80
C LEU A 20 -7.72 2.24 4.53
N ARG A 21 -6.71 2.75 5.22
CA ARG A 21 -5.82 1.94 6.05
C ARG A 21 -6.63 1.16 7.08
N ALA A 22 -7.48 1.82 7.86
CA ALA A 22 -8.29 1.17 8.89
C ALA A 22 -9.18 0.06 8.33
N LEU A 23 -9.85 0.30 7.19
CA LEU A 23 -10.66 -0.71 6.52
C LEU A 23 -9.82 -1.90 6.05
N MET A 24 -8.65 -1.64 5.46
CA MET A 24 -7.77 -2.69 4.92
C MET A 24 -7.01 -3.46 6.00
N GLU A 25 -6.75 -2.86 7.16
CA GLU A 25 -6.08 -3.50 8.30
C GLU A 25 -7.05 -4.30 9.18
N HIS A 26 -8.36 -4.15 8.98
CA HIS A 26 -9.36 -4.90 9.75
C HIS A 26 -9.23 -6.42 9.52
N GLY A 27 -8.76 -7.12 10.55
CA GLY A 27 -8.49 -8.56 10.48
C GLY A 27 -7.25 -8.93 9.67
N LEU A 28 -6.38 -7.96 9.37
CA LEU A 28 -5.06 -8.20 8.79
C LEU A 28 -4.10 -8.66 9.89
N TYR A 29 -3.37 -9.74 9.64
CA TYR A 29 -2.45 -10.32 10.61
C TYR A 29 -1.15 -10.75 9.95
N GLU A 30 -0.07 -10.79 10.73
CA GLU A 30 1.20 -11.31 10.27
C GLU A 30 1.30 -12.81 10.58
N THR A 31 1.45 -13.62 9.53
CA THR A 31 1.84 -15.02 9.68
C THR A 31 3.32 -15.07 10.09
N ASN A 32 3.57 -15.13 11.39
CA ASN A 32 4.88 -15.46 11.93
C ASN A 32 5.15 -16.93 11.63
N TYR A 33 5.96 -17.22 10.61
CA TYR A 33 6.62 -18.53 10.49
C TYR A 33 7.73 -18.66 11.55
N SER A 34 7.42 -18.36 12.81
CA SER A 34 8.25 -18.77 13.93
C SER A 34 8.03 -20.26 14.08
N THR A 35 8.99 -21.06 13.61
CA THR A 35 9.12 -22.47 13.94
C THR A 35 9.29 -22.61 15.46
N SER A 36 8.18 -22.61 16.19
CA SER A 36 8.19 -22.93 17.61
C SER A 36 8.30 -24.44 17.74
N LEU A 37 9.51 -24.91 18.03
CA LEU A 37 9.78 -26.27 18.45
C LEU A 37 8.83 -26.64 19.60
N VAL A 38 8.17 -27.78 19.49
CA VAL A 38 7.25 -28.32 20.50
C VAL A 38 8.02 -28.51 21.80
N ALA A 39 7.81 -27.62 22.78
CA ALA A 39 8.18 -27.88 24.16
C ALA A 39 7.01 -28.58 24.86
N TRP A 40 6.84 -29.87 24.59
CA TRP A 40 6.00 -30.74 25.42
C TRP A 40 6.85 -31.34 26.54
N GLY A 41 7.05 -30.53 27.57
CA GLY A 41 7.44 -30.96 28.91
C GLY A 41 6.37 -30.48 29.90
N CYS A 42 5.79 -31.40 30.64
CA CYS A 42 4.67 -31.19 31.55
C CYS A 42 5.02 -30.22 32.69
N PHE A 43 4.46 -29.00 32.71
CA PHE A 43 4.17 -28.26 33.95
C PHE A 43 2.94 -27.37 33.78
N ALA A 44 1.84 -27.78 34.42
CA ALA A 44 0.65 -26.96 34.58
C ALA A 44 0.85 -26.02 35.78
N THR A 45 1.29 -24.79 35.50
CA THR A 45 1.12 -23.67 36.42
C THR A 45 0.61 -22.49 35.60
N ARG A 46 -0.72 -22.31 35.59
CA ARG A 46 -1.42 -21.01 35.62
C ARG A 46 -0.56 -19.79 35.22
N ALA A 47 -0.17 -19.74 33.95
CA ALA A 47 0.26 -18.52 33.28
C ALA A 47 -0.98 -18.00 32.54
N GLY A 48 -1.56 -16.92 33.09
CA GLY A 48 -2.64 -16.22 32.41
C GLY A 48 -2.19 -15.84 31.00
N GLY A 49 -3.03 -16.19 30.01
CA GLY A 49 -3.02 -15.66 28.66
C GLY A 49 -1.64 -15.55 28.01
N LEU A 50 -1.23 -16.60 27.29
CA LEU A 50 -0.49 -16.40 26.05
C LEU A 50 -1.44 -15.76 25.02
N LEU A 51 -1.93 -14.56 25.33
CA LEU A 51 -2.53 -13.68 24.35
C LEU A 51 -1.40 -13.41 23.36
N HIS A 52 -1.51 -14.03 22.19
CA HIS A 52 -0.89 -13.49 20.99
C HIS A 52 -1.17 -11.99 21.05
N THR A 53 -0.15 -11.17 21.29
CA THR A 53 -0.24 -9.76 20.99
C THR A 53 -0.61 -9.74 19.51
N ASN A 54 -1.86 -9.35 19.21
CA ASN A 54 -2.33 -9.05 17.87
C ASN A 54 -1.39 -7.97 17.31
N ASP A 55 -0.25 -8.38 16.77
CA ASP A 55 0.62 -7.46 16.07
C ASP A 55 -0.06 -7.23 14.73
N THR A 56 -0.97 -6.25 14.74
CA THR A 56 -1.77 -5.87 13.58
C THR A 56 -0.80 -5.42 12.51
N MET A 57 -0.73 -6.21 11.44
CA MET A 57 0.18 -5.95 10.34
C MET A 57 -0.22 -4.65 9.65
N HIS A 58 0.71 -3.73 9.46
CA HIS A 58 0.41 -2.50 8.71
C HIS A 58 0.16 -2.83 7.23
N ILE A 59 -0.83 -2.17 6.60
CA ILE A 59 -1.27 -2.49 5.24
C ILE A 59 -0.16 -2.39 4.19
N TRP A 60 0.75 -1.42 4.33
CA TRP A 60 1.91 -1.30 3.44
C TRP A 60 2.76 -2.59 3.40
N LYS A 61 2.85 -3.33 4.51
CA LYS A 61 3.58 -4.60 4.55
C LYS A 61 2.90 -5.63 3.65
N LEU A 62 1.57 -5.62 3.53
CA LEU A 62 0.83 -6.50 2.62
C LEU A 62 1.16 -6.18 1.15
N PHE A 63 1.31 -4.90 0.82
CA PHE A 63 1.73 -4.46 -0.51
C PHE A 63 3.13 -4.98 -0.83
N LEU A 64 4.05 -4.96 0.14
CA LEU A 64 5.38 -5.55 -0.01
C LEU A 64 5.33 -7.08 -0.16
N ARG A 65 4.44 -7.78 0.55
CA ARG A 65 4.22 -9.23 0.35
C ARG A 65 3.71 -9.53 -1.06
N TYR A 66 2.77 -8.74 -1.57
CA TYR A 66 2.31 -8.85 -2.95
C TYR A 66 3.45 -8.61 -3.96
N TYR A 67 4.25 -7.56 -3.74
CA TYR A 67 5.40 -7.23 -4.58
C TYR A 67 6.42 -8.37 -4.62
N GLY A 68 6.77 -8.94 -3.46
CA GLY A 68 7.66 -10.10 -3.37
C GLY A 68 7.11 -11.35 -4.06
N MET A 69 5.84 -11.70 -3.81
CA MET A 69 5.17 -12.85 -4.43
C MET A 69 5.11 -12.75 -5.96
N LYS A 70 5.13 -11.54 -6.51
CA LYS A 70 5.10 -11.30 -7.95
C LYS A 70 6.47 -11.01 -8.55
N HIS A 71 7.56 -11.33 -7.85
CA HIS A 71 8.93 -11.10 -8.31
C HIS A 71 9.15 -9.64 -8.74
N GLY A 72 8.59 -8.71 -7.96
CA GLY A 72 8.57 -7.29 -8.29
C GLY A 72 9.95 -6.71 -8.54
N ASN A 73 10.96 -7.14 -7.75
CA ASN A 73 12.34 -6.71 -7.93
C ASN A 73 12.93 -7.15 -9.28
N ASP A 74 12.64 -8.38 -9.72
CA ASP A 74 13.11 -8.89 -11.01
C ASP A 74 12.43 -8.16 -12.16
N PHE A 75 11.12 -7.90 -12.01
CA PHE A 75 10.35 -7.08 -12.94
C PHE A 75 10.94 -5.66 -13.06
N ALA A 76 11.19 -4.98 -11.94
CA ALA A 76 11.73 -3.62 -11.89
C ALA A 76 13.15 -3.52 -12.45
N ASN A 77 13.95 -4.58 -12.29
CA ASN A 77 15.34 -4.60 -12.75
C ASN A 77 15.54 -5.10 -14.18
N SER A 78 14.50 -5.65 -14.81
CA SER A 78 14.59 -6.20 -16.16
C SER A 78 15.06 -5.15 -17.21
N PRO A 79 15.93 -5.53 -18.16
CA PRO A 79 16.44 -4.59 -19.17
C PRO A 79 15.33 -3.92 -19.98
N ALA A 80 14.32 -4.69 -20.39
CA ALA A 80 13.17 -4.18 -21.14
C ALA A 80 12.40 -3.10 -20.35
N ARG A 81 12.27 -3.26 -19.02
CA ARG A 81 11.60 -2.28 -18.16
C ARG A 81 12.40 -0.99 -18.03
N LYS A 82 13.71 -1.10 -17.74
CA LYS A 82 14.61 0.05 -17.63
C LYS A 82 14.65 0.87 -18.92
N LEU A 83 14.75 0.20 -20.07
CA LEU A 83 14.68 0.85 -21.37
C LEU A 83 13.33 1.55 -21.58
N SER A 84 12.21 0.86 -21.32
CA SER A 84 10.89 1.45 -21.50
C SER A 84 10.65 2.66 -20.59
N GLN A 85 11.20 2.66 -19.37
CA GLN A 85 11.15 3.82 -18.47
C GLN A 85 11.97 4.99 -19.01
N SER A 86 13.20 4.74 -19.49
CA SER A 86 14.05 5.79 -20.08
C SER A 86 13.41 6.49 -21.28
N PHE A 87 12.57 5.78 -22.03
CA PHE A 87 11.88 6.30 -23.21
C PHE A 87 10.38 6.61 -22.98
N SER A 88 9.90 6.54 -21.73
CA SER A 88 8.49 6.76 -21.37
C SER A 88 7.48 5.95 -22.21
N LEU A 89 7.83 4.70 -22.55
CA LEU A 89 7.00 3.86 -23.41
C LEU A 89 5.84 3.22 -22.64
N GLU A 90 4.64 3.27 -23.22
CA GLU A 90 3.44 2.58 -22.71
C GLU A 90 3.41 1.08 -23.08
N VAL A 91 4.41 0.62 -23.83
CA VAL A 91 4.53 -0.75 -24.35
C VAL A 91 5.92 -1.29 -23.97
N VAL A 92 5.96 -2.44 -23.31
CA VAL A 92 7.22 -3.12 -22.92
C VAL A 92 7.31 -4.43 -23.70
N GLY A 93 8.34 -4.59 -24.54
CA GLY A 93 8.55 -5.81 -25.32
C GLY A 93 7.40 -6.13 -26.28
N GLY A 94 6.78 -5.12 -26.88
CA GLY A 94 5.70 -5.28 -27.86
C GLY A 94 4.32 -5.63 -27.26
N LYS A 95 4.17 -5.63 -25.93
CA LYS A 95 2.88 -5.85 -25.25
C LYS A 95 2.47 -4.64 -24.42
N PRO A 96 1.16 -4.32 -24.35
CA PRO A 96 0.68 -3.23 -23.51
C PRO A 96 0.96 -3.54 -22.04
N ILE A 97 1.29 -2.49 -21.26
CA ILE A 97 1.54 -2.65 -19.82
C ILE A 97 0.24 -3.05 -19.13
N THR A 98 0.27 -4.19 -18.46
CA THR A 98 -0.89 -4.70 -17.71
C THR A 98 -1.09 -3.91 -16.41
N LEU A 99 -2.32 -3.87 -15.88
CA LEU A 99 -2.61 -3.25 -14.58
C LEU A 99 -1.75 -3.82 -13.44
N LYS A 100 -1.42 -5.11 -13.49
CA LYS A 100 -0.51 -5.75 -12.52
C LYS A 100 0.89 -5.16 -12.58
N GLN A 101 1.41 -4.94 -13.79
CA GLN A 101 2.72 -4.31 -14.00
C GLN A 101 2.71 -2.84 -13.59
N CYS A 102 1.63 -2.11 -13.85
CA CYS A 102 1.42 -0.75 -13.32
C CYS A 102 1.48 -0.74 -11.79
N LEU A 103 0.76 -1.63 -11.12
CA LEU A 103 0.78 -1.75 -9.65
C LEU A 103 2.17 -2.08 -9.12
N LEU A 104 2.88 -3.05 -9.73
CA LEU A 104 4.26 -3.38 -9.32
C LEU A 104 5.19 -2.17 -9.48
N SER A 105 5.02 -1.40 -10.54
CA SER A 105 5.81 -0.18 -10.79
C SER A 105 5.52 0.94 -9.80
N ALA A 106 4.25 1.11 -9.43
CA ALA A 106 3.83 2.07 -8.42
C ALA A 106 4.45 1.71 -7.05
N ILE A 107 4.39 0.43 -6.65
CA ILE A 107 5.01 -0.04 -5.39
C ILE A 107 6.53 0.15 -5.44
N ASP A 108 7.21 -0.24 -6.53
CA ASP A 108 8.65 -0.08 -6.71
C ASP A 108 9.09 1.40 -6.61
N THR A 109 8.29 2.30 -7.19
CA THR A 109 8.54 3.76 -7.14
C THR A 109 8.48 4.27 -5.70
N ILE A 110 7.47 3.87 -4.93
CA ILE A 110 7.38 4.26 -3.51
C ILE A 110 8.50 3.62 -2.69
N VAL A 111 8.84 2.35 -2.94
CA VAL A 111 9.97 1.69 -2.25
C VAL A 111 11.27 2.47 -2.50
N LYS A 112 11.62 2.78 -3.74
CA LYS A 112 12.84 3.55 -4.09
C LYS A 112 12.84 4.98 -3.54
N LEU A 113 11.69 5.65 -3.56
CA LEU A 113 11.55 6.99 -2.97
C LEU A 113 11.82 6.99 -1.46
N HIS A 114 11.52 5.87 -0.78
CA HIS A 114 11.57 5.76 0.68
C HIS A 114 12.76 4.95 1.23
N GLU A 115 13.45 4.15 0.41
CA GLU A 115 14.68 3.38 0.74
C GLU A 115 15.77 4.29 1.32
N LYS A 116 15.87 5.52 0.83
CA LYS A 116 16.91 6.47 1.25
C LYS A 116 16.74 6.99 2.69
N HIS A 117 15.56 6.82 3.31
CA HIS A 117 15.21 7.57 4.54
C HIS A 117 14.50 6.76 5.64
N ASN A 118 14.44 5.43 5.58
CA ASN A 118 13.77 4.58 6.59
C ASN A 118 12.39 5.13 7.01
N LYS A 119 11.61 5.62 6.04
CA LYS A 119 10.34 6.28 6.31
C LYS A 119 9.33 5.29 6.92
N PRO A 120 8.43 5.75 7.81
CA PRO A 120 7.45 4.87 8.44
C PRO A 120 6.49 4.29 7.39
N MET A 121 5.99 3.08 7.61
CA MET A 121 5.11 2.37 6.68
C MET A 121 3.86 3.19 6.30
N ASP A 122 3.33 3.97 7.24
CA ASP A 122 2.20 4.89 7.04
C ASP A 122 2.52 5.97 6.00
N SER A 123 3.74 6.50 6.02
CA SER A 123 4.22 7.46 5.03
C SER A 123 4.25 6.86 3.63
N CYS A 124 4.74 5.63 3.49
CA CYS A 124 4.76 4.92 2.21
C CYS A 124 3.34 4.67 1.70
N PHE A 125 2.42 4.24 2.58
CA PHE A 125 1.03 4.03 2.21
C PHE A 125 0.36 5.33 1.74
N LYS A 126 0.51 6.44 2.47
CA LYS A 126 -0.02 7.75 2.05
C LYS A 126 0.55 8.20 0.71
N ALA A 127 1.85 8.02 0.49
CA ALA A 127 2.50 8.33 -0.79
C ALA A 127 1.93 7.46 -1.93
N PHE A 128 1.70 6.17 -1.68
CA PHE A 128 1.06 5.29 -2.64
C PHE A 128 -0.37 5.74 -2.99
N ILE A 129 -1.19 6.15 -2.00
CA ILE A 129 -2.54 6.65 -2.26
C ILE A 129 -2.50 7.90 -3.16
N CYS A 130 -1.62 8.86 -2.88
CA CYS A 130 -1.43 10.03 -3.74
C CYS A 130 -1.03 9.64 -5.17
N LEU A 131 -0.07 8.73 -5.33
CA LEU A 131 0.37 8.25 -6.65
C LEU A 131 -0.77 7.58 -7.41
N ALA A 132 -1.52 6.69 -6.74
CA ALA A 132 -2.60 5.94 -7.38
C ALA A 132 -3.80 6.82 -7.75
N LEU A 133 -4.06 7.90 -7.00
CA LEU A 133 -5.08 8.91 -7.33
C LEU A 133 -4.65 9.76 -8.53
N ASN A 134 -3.39 10.22 -8.58
CA ASN A 134 -2.85 10.95 -9.74
C ASN A 134 -2.93 10.10 -11.02
N GLU A 135 -2.74 8.78 -10.92
CA GLU A 135 -2.88 7.86 -12.05
C GLU A 135 -4.32 7.41 -12.35
N LYS A 136 -5.32 7.85 -11.56
CA LYS A 136 -6.72 7.38 -11.64
C LYS A 136 -6.86 5.85 -11.55
N LYS A 137 -5.92 5.20 -10.87
CA LYS A 137 -5.82 3.73 -10.76
C LYS A 137 -6.05 3.19 -9.35
N LEU A 138 -6.36 4.05 -8.37
CA LEU A 138 -6.54 3.63 -6.97
C LEU A 138 -7.48 2.42 -6.84
N VAL A 139 -8.71 2.50 -7.35
CA VAL A 139 -9.68 1.39 -7.26
C VAL A 139 -9.17 0.14 -7.97
N SER A 140 -8.64 0.28 -9.17
CA SER A 140 -8.09 -0.82 -9.96
C SER A 140 -6.93 -1.52 -9.25
N PHE A 141 -6.04 -0.77 -8.61
CA PHE A 141 -4.92 -1.29 -7.84
C PHE A 141 -5.37 -2.04 -6.59
N LEU A 142 -6.28 -1.46 -5.80
CA LEU A 142 -6.84 -2.12 -4.63
C LEU A 142 -7.56 -3.42 -5.03
N ARG A 143 -8.33 -3.39 -6.12
CA ARG A 143 -9.03 -4.57 -6.65
C ARG A 143 -8.06 -5.69 -7.03
N VAL A 144 -6.91 -5.37 -7.65
CA VAL A 144 -5.87 -6.37 -7.96
C VAL A 144 -5.33 -7.04 -6.70
N LEU A 145 -5.06 -6.27 -5.64
CA LEU A 145 -4.61 -6.81 -4.35
C LEU A 145 -5.67 -7.72 -3.72
N ILE A 146 -6.90 -7.21 -3.59
CA ILE A 146 -8.02 -7.92 -2.94
C ILE A 146 -8.43 -9.19 -3.70
N LYS A 147 -8.31 -9.21 -5.03
CA LYS A 147 -8.59 -10.41 -5.84
C LYS A 147 -7.44 -11.40 -5.90
N THR A 148 -6.28 -11.10 -5.28
CA THR A 148 -5.17 -12.04 -5.22
C THR A 148 -5.41 -13.05 -4.09
N ILE A 149 -6.07 -14.16 -4.41
CA ILE A 149 -6.44 -15.23 -3.46
C ILE A 149 -5.32 -15.63 -2.49
N PRO A 150 -4.09 -15.99 -2.94
CA PRO A 150 -3.04 -16.37 -1.99
C PRO A 150 -2.59 -15.22 -1.08
N LEU A 151 -2.78 -13.96 -1.47
CA LEU A 151 -2.51 -12.82 -0.59
C LEU A 151 -3.58 -12.73 0.50
N ILE A 152 -4.85 -12.88 0.13
CA ILE A 152 -5.96 -12.75 1.07
C ILE A 152 -6.02 -13.93 2.03
N GLU A 153 -5.81 -15.16 1.55
CA GLU A 153 -5.86 -16.34 2.40
C GLU A 153 -4.73 -16.39 3.44
N ASN A 154 -3.53 -15.90 3.11
CA ASN A 154 -2.38 -15.99 4.00
C ASN A 154 -2.28 -14.87 5.04
N TYR A 155 -2.99 -13.75 4.85
CA TYR A 155 -2.80 -12.55 5.68
C TYR A 155 -4.10 -11.96 6.25
N TYR A 156 -5.28 -12.43 5.85
CA TYR A 156 -6.56 -11.97 6.42
C TYR A 156 -7.30 -13.05 7.20
N GLN A 157 -7.76 -12.68 8.39
CA GLN A 157 -8.65 -13.47 9.23
C GLN A 157 -10.00 -13.70 8.54
N SER A 158 -10.65 -14.83 8.81
CA SER A 158 -11.95 -15.17 8.21
C SER A 158 -13.05 -14.13 8.48
N TRP A 159 -13.00 -13.46 9.63
CA TRP A 159 -13.91 -12.38 10.03
C TRP A 159 -13.52 -11.00 9.50
N SER A 160 -12.41 -10.89 8.74
CA SER A 160 -11.97 -9.60 8.20
C SER A 160 -13.03 -8.98 7.27
N TYR A 161 -13.07 -7.65 7.23
CA TYR A 161 -13.94 -6.90 6.34
C TYR A 161 -13.66 -7.28 4.88
N THR A 162 -12.38 -7.36 4.51
CA THR A 162 -11.95 -7.79 3.18
C THR A 162 -12.48 -9.17 2.78
N LYS A 163 -12.43 -10.20 3.65
CA LYS A 163 -12.94 -11.54 3.33
C LYS A 163 -14.47 -11.60 3.35
N THR A 164 -15.12 -10.92 4.29
CA THR A 164 -16.58 -11.00 4.48
C THR A 164 -17.36 -10.23 3.43
N THR A 165 -16.90 -9.03 3.02
CA THR A 165 -17.61 -8.18 2.05
C THR A 165 -16.97 -8.20 0.65
N GLY A 166 -15.74 -8.71 0.54
CA GLY A 166 -14.93 -8.55 -0.66
C GLY A 166 -14.46 -7.11 -0.88
N PHE A 167 -14.60 -6.23 0.12
CA PHE A 167 -14.28 -4.80 0.07
C PHE A 167 -15.06 -4.02 -1.01
N ASN A 168 -16.14 -4.59 -1.53
CA ASN A 168 -16.80 -4.08 -2.75
C ASN A 168 -17.46 -2.71 -2.56
N ASP A 169 -18.07 -2.48 -1.40
CA ASP A 169 -18.72 -1.25 -0.99
C ASP A 169 -17.73 -0.09 -0.84
N ALA A 170 -16.55 -0.35 -0.25
CA ALA A 170 -15.47 0.62 -0.21
C ALA A 170 -14.94 0.94 -1.63
N LEU A 171 -14.70 -0.07 -2.48
CA LEU A 171 -14.28 0.16 -3.87
C LEU A 171 -15.30 0.99 -4.65
N HIS A 172 -16.59 0.69 -4.50
CA HIS A 172 -17.67 1.42 -5.15
C HIS A 172 -17.73 2.89 -4.69
N SER A 173 -17.51 3.14 -3.40
CA SER A 173 -17.47 4.51 -2.85
C SER A 173 -16.30 5.32 -3.43
N LEU A 174 -15.17 4.65 -3.71
CA LEU A 174 -13.97 5.26 -4.30
C LEU A 174 -14.06 5.47 -5.82
N ASP A 175 -14.98 4.80 -6.53
CA ASP A 175 -15.06 4.89 -8.00
C ASP A 175 -15.26 6.34 -8.48
N ARG A 176 -15.96 7.16 -7.69
CA ARG A 176 -16.17 8.59 -8.00
C ARG A 176 -14.86 9.37 -8.10
N LEU A 177 -13.84 8.99 -7.33
CA LEU A 177 -12.52 9.64 -7.35
C LEU A 177 -11.79 9.45 -8.68
N SER A 178 -12.12 8.40 -9.45
CA SER A 178 -11.50 8.16 -10.77
C SER A 178 -11.86 9.24 -11.81
N THR A 179 -12.92 10.01 -11.57
CA THR A 179 -13.37 11.10 -12.45
C THR A 179 -12.60 12.40 -12.23
N ILE A 180 -11.88 12.52 -11.12
CA ILE A 180 -11.17 13.73 -10.70
C ILE A 180 -9.71 13.65 -11.17
N ASP A 181 -9.18 14.73 -11.72
CA ASP A 181 -7.78 14.84 -12.13
C ASP A 181 -6.90 15.36 -10.99
N PHE A 182 -6.40 14.44 -10.17
CA PHE A 182 -5.56 14.78 -9.02
C PHE A 182 -4.12 15.14 -9.43
N ARG A 183 -3.57 16.13 -8.74
CA ARG A 183 -2.15 16.53 -8.77
C ARG A 183 -1.62 16.61 -7.34
N LEU A 184 -1.43 15.45 -6.72
CA LEU A 184 -1.00 15.32 -5.33
C LEU A 184 0.51 15.10 -5.21
N PRO A 185 1.18 15.67 -4.20
CA PRO A 185 2.60 15.42 -3.96
C PRO A 185 2.80 14.00 -3.40
N VAL A 186 3.57 13.19 -4.14
CA VAL A 186 3.92 11.81 -3.73
C VAL A 186 5.04 11.80 -2.68
N ASN A 187 5.98 12.75 -2.76
CA ASN A 187 7.10 12.87 -1.81
C ASN A 187 6.70 13.70 -0.58
N ILE A 188 7.12 13.24 0.62
CA ILE A 188 6.78 13.82 1.94
C ILE A 188 7.72 14.98 2.34
N SER A 189 8.61 15.43 1.46
CA SER A 189 9.35 16.69 1.66
C SER A 189 8.48 17.96 1.51
N VAL A 190 7.18 17.87 1.84
CA VAL A 190 6.24 18.98 2.01
C VAL A 190 6.52 19.77 3.30
N ARG A 191 7.56 19.41 4.08
CA ARG A 191 8.10 20.25 5.16
C ARG A 191 8.46 21.69 4.74
N ARG A 192 8.49 22.01 3.44
CA ARG A 192 8.65 23.40 2.97
C ARG A 192 7.37 24.22 2.79
N PHE A 193 6.19 23.61 2.82
CA PHE A 193 4.94 24.38 2.72
C PHE A 193 4.39 24.79 4.09
N MET A 194 4.58 23.97 5.12
CA MET A 194 4.05 24.25 6.47
C MET A 194 4.91 25.18 7.34
N ASN A 195 6.12 25.59 6.90
CA ASN A 195 7.06 26.29 7.79
C ASN A 195 7.50 27.67 7.32
N ILE A 196 6.86 28.25 6.30
CA ILE A 196 7.17 29.62 5.83
C ILE A 196 6.07 30.60 6.23
N ASN A 197 4.82 30.15 6.38
CA ASN A 197 3.70 31.02 6.74
C ASN A 197 3.58 31.27 8.26
N ASP A 198 4.08 30.38 9.12
CA ASP A 198 4.05 30.54 10.59
C ASP A 198 5.27 31.29 11.18
N LEU A 199 6.19 31.77 10.34
CA LEU A 199 7.37 32.55 10.79
C LEU A 199 7.25 34.05 10.47
N PHE A 200 6.15 34.49 9.86
CA PHE A 200 5.90 35.91 9.52
C PHE A 200 4.48 36.39 9.88
N GLY A 201 3.83 35.77 10.86
CA GLY A 201 2.55 36.22 11.43
C GLY A 201 2.69 36.75 12.84
#